data_AF-A0A972W3V1-F1
#
_entry.id   AF-A0A972W3V1-F1
#
_cell.length_a   1.000
_cell.length_b   1.000
_cell.length_c   1.000
_cell.angle_alpha   90.00
_cell.angle_beta   90.00
_cell.angle_gamma   90.00
#
_symmetry.space_group_name_H-M   'P 1'
#
loop_
_entity.id
_entity.type
_entity.pdbx_description
1 polymer ?
#
loop_
_entity_poly.entity_id
_entity_poly.type
_entity_poly.pdbx_seq_one_letter_code
_entity_poly.pdbx_strand_id
1 'polypeptide(L)'
;MINSSKTRKNIQNWIEQLPKTIDFESQIIKKEKLDLIISDISISSILAAKQNNIKSVAISNFIWNETLDMSIKNQNFIKDAYRQADLVIKLPFGSAIDLPNKKKSWITCKKKY
;
A
#
# COMPACT_ATOMS: atom_id res chain seq x y z
N MET A 1 26.45 -4.95 5.63
CA MET A 1 25.81 -4.28 6.79
C MET A 1 24.78 -3.28 6.29
N ILE A 2 23.58 -3.29 6.84
CA ILE A 2 22.54 -2.30 6.53
C ILE A 2 22.90 -0.97 7.21
N ASN A 3 22.88 0.14 6.48
CA ASN A 3 23.12 1.47 7.06
C ASN A 3 21.81 2.06 7.60
N SER A 4 21.54 1.83 8.88
CA SER A 4 20.28 2.22 9.53
C SER A 4 20.00 3.73 9.48
N SER A 5 21.04 4.58 9.54
CA SER A 5 20.89 6.04 9.43
C SER A 5 20.40 6.46 8.05
N LYS A 6 21.03 5.92 7.00
CA LYS A 6 20.62 6.17 5.61
C LYS A 6 19.21 5.63 5.34
N THR A 7 18.87 4.45 5.85
CA THR A 7 17.52 3.88 5.72
C THR A 7 16.47 4.78 6.35
N ARG A 8 16.67 5.27 7.58
CA ARG A 8 15.73 6.18 8.24
C ARG A 8 15.54 7.49 7.46
N LYS A 9 16.63 8.07 6.95
CA LYS A 9 16.55 9.27 6.11
C LYS A 9 15.74 9.03 4.83
N ASN A 10 15.94 7.88 4.18
CA ASN A 10 15.19 7.54 2.97
C ASN A 10 13.70 7.32 3.25
N ILE A 11 13.34 6.67 4.37
CA ILE A 11 11.94 6.51 4.78
C ILE A 11 11.29 7.87 5.01
N GLN A 12 11.98 8.77 5.72
CA GLN A 12 11.45 10.11 5.99
C GLN A 12 11.24 10.90 4.69
N ASN A 13 12.23 10.92 3.80
CA ASN A 13 12.12 11.56 2.49
C ASN A 13 10.97 10.98 1.66
N TRP A 14 10.79 9.66 1.68
CA TRP A 14 9.70 9.01 0.97
C TRP A 14 8.32 9.44 1.52
N ILE A 15 8.16 9.51 2.85
CA ILE A 15 6.92 9.99 3.48
C ILE A 15 6.63 11.44 3.09
N GLU A 16 7.64 12.31 3.08
CA GLU A 16 7.50 13.71 2.68
C GLU A 16 7.10 13.87 1.21
N GLN A 17 7.46 12.91 0.36
CA GLN A 17 7.09 12.89 -1.06
C GLN A 17 5.71 12.29 -1.33
N LEU A 18 5.12 11.55 -0.38
CA LEU A 18 3.83 10.87 -0.58
C LEU A 18 2.72 11.78 -1.09
N PRO A 19 2.49 13.01 -0.56
CA PRO A 19 1.45 13.89 -1.09
C PRO A 19 1.59 14.15 -2.59
N LYS A 20 2.82 14.44 -3.05
CA LYS A 20 3.12 14.68 -4.47
C LYS A 20 2.88 13.42 -5.31
N THR A 21 3.27 12.26 -4.82
CA THR A 21 3.06 10.98 -5.52
C THR A 21 1.57 10.63 -5.60
N ILE A 22 0.81 10.85 -4.53
CA ILE A 22 -0.64 10.64 -4.50
C ILE A 22 -1.35 11.53 -5.52
N ASP A 23 -1.00 12.82 -5.57
CA ASP A 23 -1.58 13.74 -6.56
C ASP A 23 -1.27 13.32 -8.00
N PHE A 24 -0.05 12.86 -8.26
CA PHE A 24 0.33 12.33 -9.56
C PHE A 24 -0.48 11.08 -9.94
N GLU A 25 -0.60 10.11 -9.03
CA GLU A 25 -1.40 8.90 -9.27
C GLU A 25 -2.89 9.25 -9.45
N SER A 26 -3.40 10.22 -8.70
CA SER A 26 -4.77 10.74 -8.83
C SER A 26 -5.03 11.33 -10.23
N GLN A 27 -4.06 12.04 -10.80
CA GLN A 27 -4.15 12.54 -12.18
C GLN A 27 -4.21 11.39 -13.20
N ILE A 28 -3.42 10.33 -13.00
CA ILE A 28 -3.45 9.14 -13.86
C ILE A 28 -4.82 8.46 -13.79
N ILE A 29 -5.36 8.25 -12.58
CA ILE A 29 -6.68 7.65 -12.37
C ILE A 29 -7.76 8.39 -13.17
N LYS A 30 -7.78 9.73 -13.09
CA LYS A 30 -8.75 10.56 -13.82
C LYS A 30 -8.55 10.51 -15.33
N LYS A 31 -7.28 10.62 -15.78
CA LYS A 31 -6.93 10.66 -17.20
C LYS A 31 -7.29 9.36 -17.91
N GLU A 32 -6.92 8.23 -17.30
CA GLU A 32 -7.11 6.90 -17.88
C GLU A 32 -8.49 6.29 -17.52
N LYS A 33 -9.30 7.00 -16.73
CA LYS A 33 -10.65 6.60 -16.29
C LYS A 33 -10.68 5.24 -15.61
N LEU A 34 -9.73 5.01 -14.69
CA LEU A 34 -9.63 3.76 -13.95
C LEU A 34 -10.83 3.61 -12.99
N ASP A 35 -11.38 2.40 -12.91
CA ASP A 35 -12.49 2.03 -12.03
C ASP A 35 -12.07 1.08 -10.88
N LEU A 36 -10.85 0.54 -10.95
CA LEU A 36 -10.25 -0.34 -9.95
C LEU A 36 -8.74 -0.15 -9.89
N ILE A 37 -8.21 -0.05 -8.67
CA ILE A 37 -6.77 -0.12 -8.39
C ILE A 37 -6.44 -1.43 -7.69
N ILE A 38 -5.47 -2.17 -8.23
CA ILE A 38 -4.88 -3.35 -7.57
C ILE A 38 -3.43 -3.00 -7.29
N SER A 39 -3.03 -3.09 -6.02
CA SER A 39 -1.72 -2.64 -5.57
C SER A 39 -1.02 -3.71 -4.74
N ASP A 40 0.28 -3.92 -4.99
CA ASP A 40 1.17 -4.61 -4.06
C ASP A 40 1.52 -3.66 -2.90
N ILE A 41 0.52 -3.42 -2.04
CA ILE A 41 0.54 -2.52 -0.87
C ILE A 41 1.23 -1.15 -1.06
N SER A 42 1.15 -0.56 -2.24
CA SER A 42 1.55 0.84 -2.42
C SER A 42 0.54 1.75 -1.74
N ILE A 43 1.02 2.47 -0.72
CA ILE A 43 0.19 3.43 0.04
C ILE A 43 -0.29 4.57 -0.83
N SER A 44 0.55 5.08 -1.74
CA SER A 44 0.17 6.18 -2.62
C SER A 44 -1.00 5.78 -3.52
N SER A 45 -1.01 4.55 -4.02
CA SER A 45 -2.08 4.03 -4.88
C SER A 45 -3.40 3.82 -4.14
N ILE A 46 -3.33 3.30 -2.92
CA ILE A 46 -4.53 3.13 -2.08
C ILE A 46 -5.15 4.49 -1.75
N LEU A 47 -4.32 5.47 -1.36
CA LEU A 47 -4.80 6.81 -1.03
C LEU A 47 -5.29 7.58 -2.25
N ALA A 48 -4.64 7.43 -3.41
CA ALA A 48 -5.09 8.03 -4.66
C ALA A 48 -6.44 7.45 -5.10
N ALA A 49 -6.64 6.14 -4.96
CA ALA A 49 -7.94 5.52 -5.20
C ALA A 49 -9.02 6.11 -4.28
N LYS A 50 -8.72 6.22 -2.99
CA LYS A 50 -9.62 6.84 -2.00
C LYS A 50 -9.99 8.28 -2.35
N GLN A 51 -9.00 9.11 -2.73
CA GLN A 51 -9.20 10.52 -3.13
C GLN A 51 -10.12 10.65 -4.35
N ASN A 52 -10.15 9.65 -5.23
CA ASN A 52 -10.98 9.62 -6.44
C ASN A 52 -12.26 8.82 -6.30
N ASN A 53 -12.58 8.31 -5.10
CA ASN A 53 -13.71 7.41 -4.86
C ASN A 53 -13.70 6.15 -5.75
N ILE A 54 -12.50 5.63 -6.05
CA ILE A 54 -12.28 4.43 -6.84
C ILE A 54 -12.02 3.23 -5.92
N LYS A 55 -12.48 2.05 -6.34
CA LYS A 55 -12.27 0.81 -5.58
C LYS A 55 -10.80 0.41 -5.57
N SER A 56 -10.32 -0.09 -4.44
CA SER A 56 -8.94 -0.51 -4.27
C SER A 56 -8.79 -1.87 -3.62
N VAL A 57 -7.87 -2.67 -4.15
CA VAL A 57 -7.45 -3.97 -3.63
C VAL A 57 -5.98 -3.91 -3.29
N ALA A 58 -5.64 -4.10 -2.02
CA ALA A 58 -4.27 -4.25 -1.57
C ALA A 58 -3.92 -5.75 -1.49
N ILE A 59 -2.83 -6.16 -2.13
CA ILE A 59 -2.28 -7.52 -2.07
C ILE A 59 -0.98 -7.46 -1.27
N SER A 60 -0.80 -8.36 -0.31
CA SER A 60 0.38 -8.28 0.56
C SER A 60 0.79 -9.59 1.21
N ASN A 61 2.10 -9.75 1.36
CA ASN A 61 2.73 -10.65 2.31
C ASN A 61 3.23 -9.94 3.59
N PHE A 62 3.41 -8.62 3.65
CA PHE A 62 3.80 -7.89 4.87
C PHE A 62 3.43 -6.42 4.76
N ILE A 63 3.25 -5.70 5.87
CA ILE A 63 2.97 -4.25 5.86
C ILE A 63 4.17 -3.43 6.35
N TRP A 64 4.38 -2.25 5.74
CA TRP A 64 5.59 -1.46 5.97
C TRP A 64 5.67 -0.88 7.39
N ASN A 65 4.54 -0.57 8.03
CA ASN A 65 4.51 -0.09 9.42
C ASN A 65 4.98 -1.13 10.46
N GLU A 66 5.00 -2.42 10.11
CA GLU A 66 5.54 -3.49 10.97
C GLU A 66 7.01 -3.80 10.65
N THR A 67 7.49 -3.42 9.46
CA THR A 67 8.77 -3.88 8.92
C THR A 67 9.86 -2.79 9.00
N LEU A 68 9.48 -1.52 8.98
CA LEU A 68 10.41 -0.39 8.90
C LEU A 68 10.60 0.29 10.26
N ASP A 69 11.85 0.59 10.60
CA ASP A 69 12.20 1.42 11.76
C ASP A 69 11.84 2.88 11.48
N MET A 70 10.71 3.34 12.04
CA MET A 70 10.18 4.68 11.83
C MET A 70 9.44 5.19 13.07
N SER A 71 9.25 6.51 13.15
CA SER A 71 8.53 7.13 14.26
C SER A 71 7.10 6.58 14.41
N ILE A 72 6.57 6.56 15.63
CA ILE A 72 5.20 6.08 15.89
C ILE A 72 4.15 6.84 15.08
N LYS A 73 4.37 8.15 14.85
CA LYS A 73 3.53 8.99 13.98
C LYS A 73 3.47 8.42 12.56
N ASN A 74 4.63 8.08 12.00
CA ASN A 74 4.73 7.56 10.65
C ASN A 74 4.16 6.13 10.55
N GLN A 75 4.36 5.29 11.56
CA GLN A 75 3.75 3.96 11.63
C GLN A 75 2.22 4.04 11.62
N ASN A 76 1.65 4.92 12.44
CA ASN A 76 0.20 5.12 12.51
C ASN A 76 -0.36 5.66 11.20
N PHE A 77 0.29 6.66 10.60
CA PHE A 77 -0.09 7.18 9.29
C PHE A 77 -0.15 6.08 8.22
N ILE A 78 0.88 5.24 8.14
CA ILE A 78 0.92 4.13 7.18
C ILE A 78 -0.20 3.12 7.46
N LYS A 79 -0.39 2.75 8.74
CA LYS A 79 -1.43 1.81 9.14
C LYS A 79 -2.83 2.32 8.74
N ASP A 80 -3.10 3.60 8.97
CA ASP A 80 -4.38 4.21 8.63
C ASP A 80 -4.57 4.35 7.11
N ALA A 81 -3.49 4.54 6.35
CA ALA A 81 -3.55 4.53 4.90
C ALA A 81 -3.91 3.15 4.35
N TYR A 82 -3.34 2.07 4.88
CA TYR A 82 -3.70 0.71 4.49
C TYR A 82 -5.16 0.37 4.79
N ARG A 83 -5.74 0.94 5.84
CA ARG A 83 -7.17 0.79 6.19
C ARG A 83 -8.13 1.44 5.18
N GLN A 84 -7.63 2.29 4.28
CA GLN A 84 -8.44 2.89 3.22
C GLN A 84 -8.70 1.94 2.05
N ALA A 85 -8.00 0.80 1.97
CA ALA A 85 -8.25 -0.20 0.95
C ALA A 85 -9.66 -0.83 1.12
N ASP A 86 -10.41 -0.99 0.03
CA ASP A 86 -11.73 -1.64 0.10
C ASP A 86 -11.60 -3.14 0.40
N LEU A 87 -10.57 -3.77 -0.15
CA LEU A 87 -10.25 -5.18 0.03
C LEU A 87 -8.76 -5.38 0.28
N VAL A 88 -8.42 -6.26 1.22
CA VAL A 88 -7.04 -6.69 1.45
C VAL A 88 -6.92 -8.19 1.19
N ILE A 89 -6.09 -8.57 0.23
CA ILE A 89 -5.72 -9.96 -0.04
C ILE A 89 -4.42 -10.25 0.70
N LYS A 90 -4.54 -11.01 1.79
CA LYS A 90 -3.37 -11.53 2.51
C LYS A 90 -2.88 -12.80 1.82
N LEU A 91 -1.63 -12.76 1.38
CA LEU A 91 -0.95 -13.91 0.79
C LEU A 91 -0.55 -14.94 1.87
N PRO A 92 -0.40 -16.22 1.49
CA PRO A 92 0.12 -17.27 2.36
C PRO A 92 1.46 -16.87 2.97
N PHE A 93 1.71 -17.30 4.20
CA PHE A 93 2.94 -16.99 4.97
C PHE A 93 3.18 -15.49 5.24
N GLY A 94 2.20 -14.63 4.96
CA GLY A 94 2.34 -13.21 5.26
C GLY A 94 2.26 -12.86 6.75
N SER A 95 2.78 -11.68 7.13
CA SER A 95 2.81 -11.16 8.51
C SER A 95 1.42 -11.11 9.13
N ALA A 96 1.33 -10.94 10.45
CA ALA A 96 0.06 -10.85 11.18
C ALA A 96 -0.69 -9.53 10.89
N ILE A 97 -0.99 -9.28 9.61
CA ILE A 97 -1.69 -8.10 9.12
C ILE A 97 -3.08 -8.02 9.76
N ASP A 98 -3.27 -7.00 10.59
CA ASP A 98 -4.56 -6.66 11.16
C ASP A 98 -5.20 -5.46 10.44
N LEU A 99 -5.72 -5.75 9.24
CA LEU A 99 -6.44 -4.80 8.40
C LEU A 99 -7.91 -5.23 8.21
N PRO A 100 -8.83 -4.26 8.06
CA PRO A 100 -10.24 -4.54 7.78
C PRO A 100 -10.41 -5.25 6.44
N ASN A 101 -11.53 -5.96 6.27
CA ASN A 101 -11.91 -6.65 5.04
C ASN A 101 -10.85 -7.62 4.47
N LYS A 102 -9.97 -8.16 5.32
CA LYS A 102 -8.94 -9.11 4.90
C LYS A 102 -9.53 -10.43 4.44
N LYS A 103 -9.09 -10.91 3.28
CA LYS A 103 -9.36 -12.26 2.76
C LYS A 103 -8.04 -13.00 2.59
N LYS A 104 -7.99 -14.25 3.06
CA LYS A 104 -6.89 -15.16 2.76
C LYS A 104 -7.15 -15.74 1.37
N SER A 105 -6.20 -15.61 0.47
CA SER A 105 -6.34 -16.16 -0.88
C SER A 105 -5.01 -16.66 -1.42
N TRP A 106 -5.10 -17.58 -2.37
CA TRP A 106 -3.98 -18.06 -3.17
C TRP A 106 -4.11 -17.49 -4.58
N ILE A 107 -3.03 -17.00 -5.17
CA ILE A 107 -3.02 -16.65 -6.58
C ILE A 107 -2.73 -17.94 -7.35
N THR A 108 -3.65 -18.36 -8.20
CA THR A 108 -3.45 -19.48 -9.13
C THR A 108 -3.47 -18.94 -10.56
N CYS A 109 -2.56 -19.40 -11.40
CA CYS A 109 -2.52 -19.04 -12.82
C CYS A 109 -2.90 -20.25 -13.65
N LYS A 110 -3.89 -20.10 -14.54
CA LYS A 110 -4.20 -21.12 -15.53
C LYS A 110 -3.19 -21.00 -16.66
N LYS A 111 -2.27 -21.96 -16.75
CA LYS A 111 -1.38 -22.10 -17.92
C LYS A 111 -2.23 -22.47 -19.14
N LYS A 112 -2.32 -21.59 -20.13
CA LYS A 112 -2.86 -21.96 -21.45
C LYS A 112 -1.77 -22.78 -22.17
N TYR A 113 -2.12 -23.99 -22.58
CA TYR A 113 -1.38 -24.77 -23.57
C TYR A 113 -1.90 -24.40 -24.96
#